data_AF-A0A9E3FM58-F1
#
_entry.id   AF-A0A9E3FM58-F1
#
_cell.length_a   1.000
_cell.length_b   1.000
_cell.length_c   1.000
_cell.angle_alpha   90.00
_cell.angle_beta   90.00
_cell.angle_gamma   90.00
#
_symmetry.space_group_name_H-M   'P 1'
#
loop_
_entity.id
_entity.type
_entity.pdbx_description
1 polymer ?
#
loop_
_entity_poly.entity_id
_entity_poly.type
_entity_poly.pdbx_seq_one_letter_code
_entity_poly.pdbx_strand_id
1 'polypeptide(L)' 'MPRYFFNVYHDRALIDDEGEELPDKHTAWKEATMTTGQMLQSMDGSFLPGTEWRLEVTDEFANPLYVIHVIAEKPR' A
#
# COMPACT_ATOMS: atom_id res chain seq x y z
N MET A 1 12.13 2.37 -17.31
CA MET A 1 11.89 1.11 -16.55
C MET A 1 10.37 0.93 -16.43
N PRO A 2 9.81 -0.25 -16.07
CA PRO A 2 8.37 -0.32 -15.82
C PRO A 2 7.98 0.60 -14.65
N ARG A 3 6.80 1.21 -14.75
CA ARG A 3 6.26 2.11 -13.75
C ARG A 3 5.21 1.38 -12.90
N TYR A 4 5.28 1.59 -11.59
CA TYR A 4 4.38 1.00 -10.61
C TYR A 4 3.73 2.09 -9.78
N PHE A 5 2.49 1.89 -9.38
CA PHE A 5 1.70 2.88 -8.64
C PHE A 5 1.28 2.29 -7.31
N PHE A 6 1.39 3.05 -6.24
CA PHE A 6 1.21 2.59 -4.87
C PHE A 6 -0.01 3.26 -4.23
N ASN A 7 -1.20 2.71 -4.50
CA ASN A 7 -2.47 3.28 -4.08
C ASN A 7 -2.82 2.87 -2.65
N VAL A 8 -2.98 3.85 -1.77
CA VAL A 8 -3.30 3.62 -0.36
C VAL A 8 -4.78 3.87 -0.09
N TYR A 9 -5.43 2.95 0.60
CA TYR A 9 -6.82 3.05 1.00
C TYR A 9 -6.93 2.90 2.52
N HIS A 10 -7.44 3.93 3.17
CA HIS A 10 -7.76 3.96 4.59
C HIS A 10 -9.04 4.79 4.78
N ASP A 11 -9.05 5.79 5.67
CA ASP A 11 -10.13 6.78 5.79
C ASP A 11 -10.42 7.52 4.47
N ARG A 12 -9.35 7.75 3.68
CA ARG A 12 -9.43 8.28 2.32
C ARG A 12 -8.53 7.46 1.41
N ALA A 13 -8.92 7.39 0.14
CA ALA A 13 -8.03 6.88 -0.89
C ALA A 13 -6.99 7.95 -1.24
N LEU A 14 -5.72 7.55 -1.20
CA LEU A 14 -4.59 8.28 -1.74
C LEU A 14 -4.15 7.53 -2.99
N ILE A 15 -4.59 8.03 -4.14
CA ILE A 15 -4.23 7.48 -5.44
C ILE A 15 -2.88 8.08 -5.84
N ASP A 16 -1.97 7.20 -6.25
CA ASP A 16 -0.69 7.59 -6.79
C ASP A 16 -0.85 7.79 -8.30
N ASP A 17 -0.80 9.04 -8.75
CA ASP A 17 -0.90 9.40 -10.17
C ASP A 17 0.48 9.52 -10.84
N GLU A 18 1.55 9.59 -10.05
CA GLU A 18 2.92 9.76 -10.57
C GLU A 18 3.58 8.40 -10.81
N GLY A 19 3.48 7.50 -9.84
CA GLY A 19 4.14 6.19 -9.86
C GLY A 19 5.66 6.27 -9.80
N GLU A 20 6.28 5.12 -9.56
CA GLU A 20 7.73 4.96 -9.45
C GLU A 20 8.27 4.03 -10.54
N GLU A 21 9.39 4.42 -11.16
CA GLU A 21 10.11 3.57 -12.09
C GLU A 21 11.03 2.59 -11.35
N LEU A 22 10.68 1.30 -11.39
CA LEU A 22 11.44 0.25 -10.72
C LEU A 22 11.90 -0.82 -11.73
N PRO A 23 12.99 -1.55 -11.46
CA PRO A 23 13.53 -2.53 -12.40
C PRO A 23 12.55 -3.65 -12.77
N ASP A 24 11.80 -4.15 -11.77
CA ASP A 24 10.91 -5.30 -11.92
C ASP A 24 9.84 -5.36 -10.81
N LYS A 25 8.92 -6.32 -10.95
CA LYS A 25 7.82 -6.55 -10.01
C LYS A 25 8.32 -6.98 -8.62
N HIS A 26 9.48 -7.63 -8.54
CA HIS A 26 10.06 -8.05 -7.26
C HIS A 26 10.51 -6.83 -6.45
N THR A 27 11.12 -5.85 -7.11
CA THR A 27 11.50 -4.57 -6.52
C THR A 27 10.26 -3.79 -6.09
N ALA A 28 9.21 -3.76 -6.91
CA ALA A 28 7.92 -3.16 -6.54
C ALA A 28 7.29 -3.81 -5.30
N TRP A 29 7.35 -5.14 -5.19
CA TRP A 29 6.89 -5.84 -3.97
C TRP A 29 7.71 -5.46 -2.73
N LYS A 30 9.03 -5.40 -2.86
CA LYS A 30 9.91 -4.98 -1.76
C LYS A 30 9.53 -3.56 -1.31
N GLU A 31 9.38 -2.63 -2.24
CA GLU A 31 8.98 -1.26 -1.93
C GLU A 31 7.61 -1.23 -1.23
N ALA A 32 6.62 -1.96 -1.75
CA ALA A 32 5.28 -2.04 -1.15
C ALA A 32 5.30 -2.47 0.32
N THR A 33 6.13 -3.45 0.67
CA THR A 33 6.27 -3.91 2.06
C THR A 33 6.93 -2.86 2.96
N MET A 34 7.91 -2.12 2.44
CA MET A 34 8.56 -1.02 3.15
C MET A 34 7.61 0.16 3.35
N THR A 35 6.90 0.58 2.30
CA THR A 35 5.89 1.65 2.35
C THR A 35 4.80 1.32 3.36
N THR A 36 4.31 0.07 3.38
CA THR A 36 3.32 -0.38 4.38
C THR A 36 3.84 -0.20 5.80
N GLY A 37 5.06 -0.65 6.10
CA GLY A 37 5.66 -0.50 7.43
C GLY A 37 5.81 0.98 7.83
N GLN A 38 6.25 1.83 6.92
CA GLN A 38 6.43 3.27 7.18
C GLN A 38 5.10 4.00 7.40
N MET A 39 4.07 3.67 6.61
CA MET A 39 2.73 4.22 6.77
C MET A 39 2.12 3.82 8.11
N LEU A 40 2.21 2.54 8.49
CA LEU A 40 1.73 2.08 9.79
C LEU A 40 2.48 2.74 10.95
N GLN A 41 3.80 2.92 10.83
CA GLN A 41 4.59 3.63 11.83
C GLN A 41 4.12 5.10 11.96
N SER A 42 3.81 5.76 10.85
CA SER A 42 3.36 7.16 10.84
C SER A 42 1.98 7.38 11.47
N MET A 43 1.16 6.33 11.58
CA MET A 43 -0.15 6.42 12.22
C MET A 43 -0.05 6.60 13.74
N ASP A 44 1.10 6.30 14.35
CA ASP A 44 1.41 6.59 15.76
C ASP A 44 0.26 6.23 16.74
N GLY A 45 -0.29 5.01 16.61
CA GLY A 45 -1.37 4.51 17.46
C GLY A 45 -2.80 4.91 17.04
N SER A 46 -2.98 5.68 15.97
CA SER A 46 -4.31 6.00 15.41
C SER A 46 -4.96 4.87 14.62
N PHE A 47 -4.22 3.79 14.32
CA PHE A 47 -4.75 2.59 13.68
C PHE A 47 -5.55 1.74 14.69
N LEU A 48 -6.80 2.12 14.93
CA LEU A 48 -7.66 1.56 15.97
C LEU A 48 -8.32 0.22 15.57
N PRO A 49 -8.69 -0.65 16.53
CA PRO A 49 -9.48 -1.84 16.23
C PRO A 49 -10.78 -1.52 15.49
N GLY A 50 -11.11 -2.34 14.50
CA GLY A 50 -12.22 -2.14 13.56
C GLY A 50 -11.86 -1.30 12.33
N THR A 51 -10.59 -0.91 12.18
CA THR A 51 -10.08 -0.23 10.98
C THR A 51 -9.30 -1.17 10.09
N GLU A 52 -9.31 -0.85 8.80
CA GLU A 52 -8.57 -1.53 7.75
C GLU A 52 -7.71 -0.51 7.02
N TRP A 53 -6.50 -0.92 6.68
CA TRP A 53 -5.60 -0.19 5.81
C TRP A 53 -5.17 -1.11 4.67
N ARG A 54 -5.15 -0.58 3.46
CA ARG A 54 -4.84 -1.36 2.26
C ARG A 54 -3.87 -0.60 1.36
N LEU A 55 -2.86 -1.29 0.88
CA LEU A 55 -2.00 -0.84 -0.23
C LEU A 55 -2.27 -1.72 -1.44
N GLU A 56 -2.51 -1.10 -2.58
CA GLU A 56 -2.65 -1.76 -3.88
C GLU A 56 -1.56 -1.26 -4.81
N VAL A 57 -0.77 -2.20 -5.33
CA VAL A 57 0.28 -1.91 -6.31
C VAL A 57 -0.25 -2.26 -7.69
N THR A 58 -0.25 -1.31 -8.62
CA THR A 58 -0.65 -1.54 -10.02
C THR A 58 0.51 -1.33 -10.99
N ASP A 59 0.38 -1.88 -12.20
CA ASP A 59 1.22 -1.49 -13.33
C ASP A 59 0.70 -0.21 -14.02
N GLU A 60 1.40 0.21 -15.08
CA GLU A 60 1.06 1.38 -15.92
C GLU A 60 -0.28 1.30 -16.65
N PHE A 61 -0.91 0.13 -16.71
CA PHE A 61 -2.23 -0.08 -17.28
C PHE A 61 -3.31 -0.18 -16.19
N ALA A 62 -2.97 0.19 -14.95
CA ALA A 62 -3.82 0.08 -13.77
C ALA A 62 -4.24 -1.37 -13.44
N ASN A 63 -3.48 -2.38 -13.88
CA ASN A 63 -3.74 -3.75 -13.45
C ASN A 63 -3.17 -3.97 -12.05
N PRO A 64 -3.97 -4.43 -11.07
CA PRO A 64 -3.46 -4.80 -9.75
C PRO A 64 -2.46 -5.94 -9.86
N LEU A 65 -1.27 -5.73 -9.31
CA LEU A 65 -0.21 -6.72 -9.22
C LEU A 65 -0.14 -7.33 -7.81
N TYR A 66 -0.25 -6.50 -6.79
CA TYR A 66 -0.16 -6.89 -5.39
C TYR A 66 -1.12 -6.08 -4.53
N VAL A 67 -1.62 -6.70 -3.46
CA VAL A 67 -2.44 -6.03 -2.46
C VAL A 67 -1.99 -6.46 -1.07
N ILE A 68 -1.75 -5.50 -0.18
CA ILE A 68 -1.46 -5.72 1.22
C ILE A 68 -2.64 -5.20 2.03
N HIS A 69 -3.21 -6.05 2.87
CA HIS A 69 -4.22 -5.68 3.84
C HIS A 69 -3.64 -5.75 5.25
N VAL A 70 -3.88 -4.70 6.02
CA VAL A 70 -3.58 -4.64 7.45
C VAL A 70 -4.90 -4.37 8.15
N ILE A 71 -5.28 -5.25 9.07
CA ILE A 71 -6.56 -5.21 9.75
C ILE A 71 -6.29 -5.18 11.25
N ALA A 72 -6.82 -4.16 11.93
CA ALA A 72 -6.81 -4.11 13.38
C ALA A 72 -8.13 -4.71 13.89
N GLU A 73 -8.05 -5.79 14.65
CA GLU A 73 -9.24 -6.47 15.19
C GLU A 73 -9.26 -6.42 16.72
N LYS A 74 -10.46 -6.35 17.29
CA LYS A 74 -10.66 -6.62 18.71
C LYS A 74 -10.94 -8.12 18.86
N PRO A 75 -10.14 -8.87 19.63
CA PRO A 75 -10.42 -10.27 19.91
C PRO A 75 -11.82 -10.44 20.53
N ARG A 76 -12.47 -11.56 20.23
CA ARG A 76 -13.76 -11.94 20.82
C ARG A 76 -13.60 -12.42 22.25
#